data_AF-A0A0G0UDH1-F1
#
_entry.id   AF-A0A0G0UDH1-F1
#
_cell.length_a   1.000
_cell.length_b   1.000
_cell.length_c   1.000
_cell.angle_alpha   90.00
_cell.angle_beta   90.00
_cell.angle_gamma   90.00
#
_symmetry.space_group_name_H-M   'P 1'
#
loop_
_entity.id
_entity.type
_entity.pdbx_description
1 polymer ?
#
loop_
_entity_poly.entity_id
_entity_poly.type
_entity_poly.pdbx_seq_one_letter_code
_entity_poly.pdbx_strand_id
1 'polypeptide(L)'
;MFILLLIILFSTLVDGFTVLIAAFLAGLIVDLWNGDRLGMTSLVFLIVAFLLNLYKRKFNPEHLVFLLPFTILMVGIYSWIDHERQLVQSAILQDVVSGSVGIVVLWLFVRLWKERFVKKEESI
;
A
#
# COMPACT_ATOMS: atom_id res chain seq x y z
N MET A 1 5.93 0.60 7.11
CA MET A 1 5.88 -0.16 5.84
C MET A 1 4.72 -1.17 5.73
N PHE A 2 4.51 -2.09 6.68
CA PHE A 2 3.48 -3.15 6.55
C PHE A 2 2.04 -2.64 6.33
N ILE A 3 1.63 -1.59 7.02
CA ILE A 3 0.26 -1.05 6.93
C ILE A 3 0.01 -0.42 5.55
N LEU A 4 1.03 0.23 4.97
CA LEU A 4 1.00 0.78 3.63
C LEU A 4 0.86 -0.32 2.55
N LEU A 5 1.58 -1.45 2.69
CA LEU A 5 1.41 -2.62 1.83
C LEU A 5 -0.02 -3.19 1.94
N LEU A 6 -0.56 -3.22 3.15
CA LEU A 6 -1.92 -3.69 3.42
C LEU A 6 -2.96 -2.78 2.76
N ILE A 7 -2.73 -1.46 2.73
CA ILE A 7 -3.58 -0.51 2.01
C ILE A 7 -3.51 -0.73 0.49
N ILE A 8 -2.32 -0.99 -0.07
CA ILE A 8 -2.20 -1.34 -1.50
C ILE A 8 -2.99 -2.60 -1.80
N LEU A 9 -2.80 -3.66 -1.01
CA LEU A 9 -3.51 -4.93 -1.14
C LEU A 9 -5.03 -4.71 -1.08
N PHE A 10 -5.50 -4.05 -0.03
CA PHE A 10 -6.92 -3.82 0.18
C PHE A 10 -7.52 -3.00 -0.95
N SER A 11 -6.81 -1.96 -1.39
CA SER A 11 -7.20 -1.17 -2.54
C SER A 11 -7.27 -2.01 -3.83
N THR A 12 -6.42 -3.04 -4.00
CA THR A 12 -6.47 -3.91 -5.20
C THR A 12 -7.64 -4.88 -5.22
N LEU A 13 -8.26 -5.12 -4.06
CA LEU A 13 -9.36 -6.06 -3.90
C LEU A 13 -10.72 -5.36 -3.79
N VAL A 14 -10.73 -4.13 -3.30
CA VAL A 14 -11.92 -3.36 -2.99
C VAL A 14 -11.80 -2.02 -3.68
N ASP A 15 -12.85 -1.59 -4.37
CA ASP A 15 -12.88 -0.30 -5.06
C ASP A 15 -13.61 0.78 -4.26
N GLY A 16 -13.31 2.04 -4.60
CA GLY A 16 -14.13 3.19 -4.22
C GLY A 16 -13.87 3.73 -2.81
N PHE A 17 -14.93 4.29 -2.20
CA PHE A 17 -14.86 5.09 -0.98
C PHE A 17 -14.43 4.27 0.25
N THR A 18 -14.74 2.98 0.28
CA THR A 18 -14.36 2.07 1.38
C THR A 18 -12.85 2.01 1.59
N VAL A 19 -12.07 2.03 0.51
CA VAL A 19 -10.59 2.05 0.58
C VAL A 19 -10.09 3.34 1.23
N LEU A 20 -10.71 4.47 0.90
CA LEU A 20 -10.31 5.78 1.42
C LEU A 20 -10.56 5.86 2.92
N ILE A 21 -11.73 5.40 3.38
CA ILE A 21 -12.06 5.32 4.82
C ILE A 21 -11.07 4.39 5.53
N ALA A 22 -10.83 3.20 4.99
CA ALA A 22 -9.93 2.23 5.60
C ALA A 22 -8.49 2.78 5.72
N ALA A 23 -8.00 3.45 4.67
CA ALA A 23 -6.68 4.08 4.68
C ALA A 23 -6.58 5.21 5.70
N PHE A 24 -7.62 6.05 5.81
CA PHE A 24 -7.69 7.13 6.79
C PHE A 24 -7.69 6.58 8.23
N LEU A 25 -8.55 5.60 8.53
CA LEU A 25 -8.63 4.98 9.85
C LEU A 25 -7.33 4.26 10.22
N ALA A 26 -6.71 3.56 9.27
CA ALA A 26 -5.43 2.91 9.49
C ALA A 26 -4.34 3.91 9.84
N GLY A 27 -4.26 5.05 9.15
CA GLY A 27 -3.30 6.09 9.48
C GLY A 27 -3.54 6.71 10.85
N LEU A 28 -4.81 6.84 11.26
CA LEU A 28 -5.16 7.41 12.56
C LEU A 28 -4.78 6.47 13.71
N ILE A 29 -4.94 5.16 13.50
CA ILE A 29 -4.46 4.13 14.43
C ILE A 29 -2.92 4.16 14.52
N VAL A 30 -2.22 4.36 13.40
CA VAL A 30 -0.75 4.47 13.40
C VAL A 30 -0.28 5.70 14.18
N ASP A 31 -0.91 6.86 13.93
CA ASP A 31 -0.58 8.09 14.65
C ASP A 31 -0.79 7.91 16.16
N LEU A 32 -1.90 7.30 16.57
CA LEU A 32 -2.19 6.98 17.98
C LEU A 32 -1.16 6.02 18.59
N TRP A 33 -0.81 4.97 17.86
CA TRP A 33 0.10 3.93 18.36
C TRP A 33 1.51 4.47 18.56
N ASN A 34 1.97 5.34 17.66
CA ASN A 34 3.30 5.91 17.71
C ASN A 34 3.42 7.16 18.59
N GLY A 35 2.29 7.70 19.08
CA GLY A 35 2.26 8.98 19.78
C GLY A 35 2.61 10.17 18.89
N ASP A 36 2.41 10.03 17.57
CA ASP A 36 2.69 11.10 16.60
C ASP A 36 1.59 12.17 16.61
N ARG A 37 1.82 13.26 15.87
CA ARG A 37 0.77 14.24 15.59
C ARG A 37 -0.38 13.57 14.83
N LEU A 38 -1.53 13.49 15.50
CA LEU A 38 -2.76 12.94 14.94
C LEU A 38 -3.09 13.57 13.58
N GLY A 39 -3.25 12.71 12.58
CA GLY A 39 -3.75 13.06 11.25
C GLY A 39 -2.69 13.15 10.16
N MET A 40 -1.40 13.26 10.49
CA MET A 40 -0.37 13.38 9.45
C MET A 40 -0.24 12.07 8.66
N THR A 41 -0.15 10.93 9.34
CA THR A 41 -0.08 9.63 8.66
C THR A 41 -1.41 9.32 7.97
N SER A 42 -2.54 9.67 8.57
CA SER A 42 -3.87 9.53 7.96
C SER A 42 -4.00 10.26 6.63
N LEU A 43 -3.51 11.50 6.54
CA LEU A 43 -3.52 12.28 5.31
C LEU A 43 -2.65 11.64 4.22
N VAL A 44 -1.44 11.21 4.59
CA VAL A 44 -0.53 10.53 3.67
C VAL A 44 -1.18 9.25 3.12
N PHE A 45 -1.77 8.43 3.98
CA PHE A 45 -2.41 7.18 3.58
C PHE A 45 -3.63 7.43 2.70
N LEU A 46 -4.42 8.46 3.01
CA LEU A 46 -5.56 8.87 2.22
C LEU A 46 -5.15 9.32 0.80
N ILE A 47 -4.08 10.10 0.68
CA ILE A 47 -3.53 10.55 -0.62
C ILE A 47 -3.07 9.33 -1.44
N VAL A 48 -2.35 8.40 -0.83
CA VAL A 48 -1.88 7.18 -1.50
C VAL A 48 -3.05 6.32 -1.99
N ALA A 49 -4.05 6.10 -1.13
CA ALA A 49 -5.24 5.34 -1.48
C ALA A 49 -6.06 6.02 -2.60
N PHE A 50 -6.14 7.35 -2.58
CA PHE A 50 -6.78 8.12 -3.63
C PHE A 50 -6.06 7.98 -4.98
N LEU A 51 -4.73 8.12 -4.99
CA LEU A 51 -3.91 7.92 -6.18
C LEU A 51 -4.03 6.49 -6.72
N LEU A 52 -4.03 5.48 -5.85
CA LEU A 52 -4.25 4.08 -6.22
C LEU A 52 -5.61 3.89 -6.90
N ASN A 53 -6.68 4.41 -6.31
CA ASN A 53 -8.02 4.32 -6.89
C ASN A 53 -8.12 5.01 -8.26
N LEU A 54 -7.47 6.16 -8.44
CA LEU A 54 -7.40 6.81 -9.75
C LEU A 54 -6.61 5.99 -10.76
N TYR A 55 -5.48 5.42 -10.34
CA TYR A 55 -4.61 4.65 -11.23
C TYR A 55 -5.26 3.33 -11.68
N LYS A 56 -6.05 2.68 -10.81
CA LYS A 56 -6.85 1.47 -11.15
C LYS A 56 -7.88 1.68 -12.23
N ARG A 57 -8.42 2.89 -12.36
CA ARG A 57 -9.37 3.20 -13.43
C ARG A 57 -8.73 3.13 -14.82
N LYS A 58 -7.40 3.29 -14.90
CA LYS A 58 -6.67 3.37 -16.17
C LYS A 58 -5.77 2.14 -16.42
N PHE A 59 -5.27 1.51 -15.37
CA PHE A 59 -4.32 0.41 -15.48
C PHE A 59 -4.80 -0.82 -14.72
N ASN A 60 -4.61 -2.00 -15.30
CA ASN A 60 -5.04 -3.26 -14.69
C ASN A 60 -4.11 -3.61 -13.49
N PRO A 61 -4.66 -3.74 -12.25
CA PRO A 61 -3.89 -4.03 -11.04
C PRO A 61 -3.19 -5.40 -11.02
N GLU A 62 -3.47 -6.28 -11.99
CA GLU A 62 -2.83 -7.60 -12.12
C GLU A 62 -1.39 -7.54 -12.65
N HIS A 63 -1.00 -6.46 -13.32
CA HIS A 63 0.34 -6.33 -13.86
C HIS A 63 1.32 -5.88 -12.77
N LEU A 64 2.48 -6.53 -12.66
CA LEU A 64 3.56 -6.09 -11.76
C LEU A 64 3.94 -4.62 -11.96
N VAL A 65 3.86 -4.14 -13.21
CA VAL A 65 4.14 -2.74 -13.58
C VAL A 65 3.18 -1.76 -12.90
N PHE A 66 1.97 -2.19 -12.55
CA PHE A 66 1.01 -1.37 -11.81
C PHE A 66 1.53 -1.00 -10.42
N LEU A 67 2.22 -1.93 -9.75
CA LEU A 67 2.67 -1.77 -8.37
C LEU A 67 3.94 -0.92 -8.26
N LEU A 68 4.78 -0.93 -9.30
CA LEU A 68 6.07 -0.23 -9.35
C LEU A 68 6.03 1.24 -8.90
N PRO A 69 5.20 2.13 -9.48
CA PRO A 69 5.18 3.54 -9.10
C PRO A 69 4.75 3.73 -7.64
N PHE A 70 3.84 2.90 -7.14
CA PHE A 70 3.40 2.98 -5.75
C PHE A 70 4.47 2.48 -4.80
N THR A 71 5.21 1.44 -5.14
CA THR A 71 6.31 0.97 -4.28
C THR A 71 7.43 1.99 -4.19
N ILE A 72 7.81 2.64 -5.29
CA ILE A 72 8.79 3.74 -5.25
C ILE A 72 8.29 4.87 -4.34
N LEU A 73 7.02 5.26 -4.50
CA LEU A 73 6.39 6.27 -3.68
C LEU A 73 6.33 5.85 -2.19
N MET A 74 6.07 4.59 -1.88
CA MET A 74 6.09 4.05 -0.52
C MET A 74 7.47 4.08 0.10
N VAL A 75 8.51 3.65 -0.63
CA VAL A 75 9.89 3.68 -0.16
C VAL A 75 10.30 5.13 0.13
N GLY A 76 9.92 6.08 -0.74
CA GLY A 76 10.16 7.50 -0.52
C GLY A 76 9.46 8.05 0.73
N ILE A 77 8.17 7.76 0.90
CA ILE A 77 7.41 8.18 2.09
C ILE A 77 7.98 7.58 3.37
N TYR A 78 8.28 6.28 3.35
CA TYR A 78 8.79 5.59 4.52
C TYR A 78 10.18 6.11 4.90
N SER A 79 11.06 6.29 3.92
CA SER A 79 12.38 6.88 4.14
C SER A 79 12.27 8.32 4.66
N TRP A 80 11.31 9.12 4.20
CA TRP A 80 11.05 10.46 4.76
C TRP A 80 10.65 10.40 6.24
N ILE A 81 9.71 9.52 6.59
CA ILE A 81 9.22 9.37 7.98
C ILE A 81 10.35 8.86 8.90
N ASP A 82 11.16 7.90 8.45
CA ASP A 82 12.28 7.38 9.24
C ASP A 82 13.45 8.37 9.31
N HIS A 83 13.64 9.24 8.31
CA HIS A 83 14.66 10.29 8.34
C HIS A 83 14.37 11.33 9.43
N GLU A 84 13.10 11.68 9.66
CA GLU A 84 12.71 12.51 10.81
C GLU A 84 12.97 11.82 12.16
N ARG A 85 13.10 10.48 12.19
CA ARG A 85 13.27 9.66 13.40
C ARG A 85 14.71 9.25 13.73
N GLN A 86 15.73 9.77 13.02
CA GLN A 86 17.17 9.55 13.31
C GLN A 86 17.65 8.07 13.32
N LEU A 87 17.15 7.21 12.43
CA LEU A 87 17.70 5.85 12.24
C LEU A 87 18.44 5.70 10.89
N VAL A 88 19.75 5.93 10.96
CA VAL A 88 20.90 5.38 10.17
C VAL A 88 20.71 5.05 8.68
N GLN A 89 21.65 5.56 7.86
CA GLN A 89 21.84 5.38 6.41
C GLN A 89 21.77 3.93 5.86
N SER A 90 21.76 2.89 6.71
CA SER A 90 21.50 1.49 6.31
C SER A 90 20.02 1.21 5.99
N ALA A 91 19.10 2.10 6.37
CA ALA A 91 17.66 1.92 6.18
C ALA A 91 17.24 1.86 4.70
N ILE A 92 17.86 2.66 3.82
CA ILE A 92 17.43 2.78 2.41
C ILE A 92 17.57 1.46 1.65
N LEU A 93 18.70 0.75 1.81
CA LEU A 93 18.90 -0.55 1.15
C LEU A 93 17.92 -1.59 1.70
N GLN A 94 17.65 -1.56 3.00
CA GLN A 94 16.69 -2.45 3.64
C GLN A 94 15.25 -2.16 3.18
N ASP A 95 14.90 -0.90 2.97
CA ASP A 95 13.61 -0.45 2.46
C ASP A 95 13.39 -0.83 1.00
N VAL A 96 14.44 -0.73 0.16
CA VAL A 96 14.37 -1.19 -1.23
C VAL A 96 14.21 -2.71 -1.29
N VAL A 97 15.01 -3.47 -0.54
CA VAL A 97 14.93 -4.95 -0.53
C VAL A 97 13.56 -5.40 -0.03
N SER A 98 13.09 -4.83 1.08
CA SER A 98 11.80 -5.20 1.65
C SER A 98 10.61 -4.73 0.80
N GLY A 99 10.70 -3.56 0.15
CA GLY A 99 9.73 -3.09 -0.83
C GLY A 99 9.66 -4.00 -2.06
N SER A 100 10.80 -4.51 -2.53
CA SER A 100 10.90 -5.46 -3.65
C SER A 100 10.22 -6.78 -3.32
N VAL A 101 10.50 -7.34 -2.14
CA VAL A 101 9.86 -8.56 -1.64
C VAL A 101 8.35 -8.33 -1.46
N GLY A 102 7.97 -7.17 -0.91
CA GLY A 102 6.58 -6.77 -0.73
C GLY A 102 5.78 -6.74 -2.04
N ILE A 103 6.34 -6.20 -3.13
CA ILE A 103 5.72 -6.25 -4.47
C ILE A 103 5.42 -7.68 -4.89
N VAL A 104 6.42 -8.57 -4.81
CA VAL A 104 6.31 -9.94 -5.33
C VAL A 104 5.25 -10.70 -4.55
N VAL A 105 5.22 -10.54 -3.22
CA VAL A 105 4.22 -11.15 -2.35
C VAL A 105 2.82 -10.60 -2.65
N LEU A 106 2.68 -9.28 -2.79
CA LEU A 106 1.41 -8.64 -3.16
C LEU A 106 0.89 -9.17 -4.49
N TRP A 107 1.75 -9.22 -5.50
CA TRP A 107 1.37 -9.69 -6.83
C TRP A 107 0.94 -11.16 -6.83
N LEU A 108 1.72 -12.04 -6.16
CA LEU A 108 1.36 -13.45 -6.03
C LEU A 108 0.01 -13.61 -5.32
N PHE A 109 -0.23 -12.85 -4.25
CA PHE A 109 -1.49 -12.91 -3.52
C PHE A 109 -2.67 -12.48 -4.40
N VAL A 110 -2.58 -11.32 -5.07
CA VAL A 110 -3.65 -10.81 -5.95
C VAL A 110 -3.96 -11.80 -7.05
N ARG A 111 -2.93 -12.40 -7.67
CA ARG A 111 -3.10 -13.41 -8.71
C ARG A 111 -3.79 -14.67 -8.20
N LEU A 112 -3.31 -15.24 -7.09
CA LEU A 112 -3.89 -16.45 -6.48
C LEU A 112 -5.34 -16.22 -6.00
N TRP A 113 -5.62 -15.04 -5.45
CA TRP A 113 -6.96 -14.68 -4.99
C TRP A 113 -7.96 -14.66 -6.16
N LYS A 114 -7.62 -13.98 -7.26
CA LYS A 114 -8.47 -13.96 -8.46
C LYS A 114 -8.65 -15.35 -9.07
N GLU A 115 -7.59 -16.15 -9.16
CA GLU A 115 -7.68 -17.52 -9.66
C GLU A 115 -8.60 -18.41 -8.81
N ARG A 116 -8.66 -18.21 -7.48
CA ARG A 116 -9.51 -19.02 -6.59
C ARG A 116 -10.98 -18.58 -6.54
N PHE A 117 -11.24 -17.27 -6.55
CA PHE A 117 -12.57 -16.75 -6.23
C PHE A 117 -13.33 -16.24 -7.46
N VAL A 118 -12.66 -15.62 -8.44
CA VAL A 118 -13.33 -15.08 -9.63
C VAL A 118 -13.62 -16.19 -10.65
N LYS A 119 -12.65 -17.08 -10.92
CA LYS A 119 -12.88 -18.22 -11.83
C LYS A 119 -13.89 -19.25 -11.31
N LYS A 120 -14.11 -19.29 -9.99
CA LYS A 120 -15.04 -20.24 -9.38
C LYS A 120 -16.50 -19.79 -9.57
N GLU A 121 -16.76 -18.49 -9.64
CA GLU A 121 -18.10 -17.92 -9.91
C GLU A 121 -18.54 -18.10 -11.37
N GLU A 122 -17.61 -18.14 -12.33
CA GLU A 122 -17.96 -18.38 -13.75
C GLU A 122 -18.23 -19.86 -14.08
N SER A 123 -17.98 -20.77 -13.14
CA SER A 123 -18.14 -22.23 -13.34
C SER A 123 -19.40 -22.83 -12.70
N ILE A 124 -20.25 -21.99 -12.10
CA ILE A 124 -21.54 -22.34 -11.48
C ILE A 124 -22.66 -21.74 -12.34
#